data_AF-X0UBT2-F1
#
_entry.id   AF-X0UBT2-F1
#
_cell.length_a   1.000
_cell.length_b   1.000
_cell.length_c   1.000
_cell.angle_alpha   90.00
_cell.angle_beta   90.00
_cell.angle_gamma   90.00
#
_symmetry.space_group_name_H-M   'P 1'
#
loop_
_entity.id
_entity.type
_entity.pdbx_description
1 polymer ?
#
loop_
_entity_poly.entity_id
_entity_poly.type
_entity_poly.pdbx_seq_one_letter_code
_entity_poly.pdbx_strand_id
1 'polypeptide(L)'
;ACLSGDNGHGKSAILDGITWALWGKARARTEDELVHMGRTEAEVDFEFLVDSARYRVIRKRKKAGARSRGESMLDFFVEGPDGWRVISGNTLRDTEARIQETLHMDYETFINSAFLMQGRADEFVRKTAAQRKEVLASILGLEQYDRLAERCKELAKEAELRRRQLELAIESIDQQLARRGEYEQQLEEVQADLAQAEEEAAAQEQLVDTLRRAAEALEHQRQQLQRTEEQWQRAEDELQRHHRQVAQHQERIDQYQTTVGQAEAIRQGH
;
A
#
# COMPACT_ATOMS: atom_id res chain seq x y z
N ALA A 1 30.84 -56.18 19.25
CA ALA A 1 32.31 -56.25 19.35
C ALA A 1 32.73 -55.74 20.73
N CYS A 2 33.72 -56.36 21.38
CA CYS A 2 34.24 -55.90 22.67
C CYS A 2 35.63 -55.27 22.44
N LEU A 3 35.86 -54.07 22.98
CA LEU A 3 37.17 -53.42 22.97
C LEU A 3 37.89 -53.72 24.31
N SER A 4 38.77 -54.72 24.31
CA SER A 4 39.57 -55.14 25.48
C SER A 4 41.04 -54.70 25.38
N GLY A 5 41.72 -54.55 26.53
CA GLY A 5 43.07 -53.99 26.65
C GLY A 5 43.27 -53.28 28.01
N ASP A 6 44.49 -52.92 28.38
CA ASP A 6 44.72 -52.32 29.70
C ASP A 6 44.27 -50.84 29.75
N ASN A 7 44.18 -50.29 30.96
CA ASN A 7 43.90 -48.87 31.14
C ASN A 7 45.02 -48.04 30.51
N GLY A 8 44.66 -47.04 29.71
CA GLY A 8 45.62 -46.18 29.01
C GLY A 8 45.96 -46.59 27.57
N HIS A 9 45.43 -47.71 27.05
CA HIS A 9 45.65 -48.14 25.67
C HIS A 9 44.77 -47.45 24.61
N GLY A 10 44.21 -46.28 24.92
CA GLY A 10 43.50 -45.46 23.94
C GLY A 10 42.09 -45.92 23.54
N LYS A 11 41.50 -46.92 24.21
CA LYS A 11 40.11 -47.36 23.92
C LYS A 11 39.10 -46.21 24.01
N SER A 12 39.25 -45.40 25.04
CA SER A 12 38.40 -44.24 25.26
C SER A 12 38.71 -43.12 24.26
N ALA A 13 39.92 -43.08 23.69
CA ALA A 13 40.33 -42.13 22.66
C ALA A 13 39.70 -42.45 21.30
N ILE A 14 39.41 -43.72 20.98
CA ILE A 14 38.64 -44.10 19.78
C ILE A 14 37.25 -43.46 19.83
N LEU A 15 36.60 -43.52 20.99
CA LEU A 15 35.26 -42.98 21.20
C LEU A 15 35.27 -41.44 21.16
N ASP A 16 36.28 -40.81 21.78
CA ASP A 16 36.49 -39.37 21.65
C ASP A 16 36.74 -38.95 20.19
N GLY A 17 37.42 -39.79 19.41
CA GLY A 17 37.64 -39.55 17.98
C GLY A 17 36.34 -39.52 17.20
N ILE A 18 35.42 -40.45 17.47
CA ILE A 18 34.09 -40.47 16.84
C ILE A 18 33.28 -39.23 17.21
N THR A 19 33.18 -38.90 18.52
CA THR A 19 32.40 -37.74 18.95
C THR A 19 33.00 -36.42 18.46
N TRP A 20 34.33 -36.36 18.38
CA TRP A 20 35.04 -35.21 17.82
C TRP A 20 34.77 -35.07 16.33
N ALA A 21 34.83 -36.15 15.54
CA ALA A 21 34.57 -36.11 14.11
C ALA A 21 33.17 -35.54 13.81
N LEU A 22 32.15 -36.06 14.50
CA LEU A 22 30.75 -35.74 14.22
C LEU A 22 30.28 -34.42 14.81
N TRP A 23 30.63 -34.11 16.07
CA TRP A 23 30.12 -32.92 16.79
C TRP A 23 31.21 -31.95 17.28
N GLY A 24 32.46 -32.15 16.88
CA GLY A 24 33.58 -31.32 17.35
C GLY A 24 33.85 -31.39 18.86
N LYS A 25 33.22 -32.34 19.56
CA LYS A 25 33.27 -32.46 21.01
C LYS A 25 34.02 -33.71 21.43
N ALA A 26 34.93 -33.53 22.38
CA ALA A 26 35.67 -34.60 23.04
C ALA A 26 35.86 -34.24 24.51
N ARG A 27 36.35 -35.20 25.31
CA ARG A 27 36.67 -34.95 26.73
C ARG A 27 37.88 -34.04 26.95
N ALA A 28 38.68 -33.82 25.91
CA ALA A 28 39.79 -32.86 25.93
C ALA A 28 39.28 -31.43 26.17
N ARG A 29 40.03 -30.61 26.91
CA ARG A 29 39.61 -29.23 27.22
C ARG A 29 39.81 -28.29 26.03
N THR A 30 40.72 -28.63 25.14
CA THR A 30 41.03 -27.86 23.93
C THR A 30 41.20 -28.79 22.73
N GLU A 31 40.96 -28.31 21.51
CA GLU A 31 41.18 -29.11 20.28
C GLU A 31 42.64 -29.53 20.11
N ASP A 32 43.59 -28.73 20.62
CA ASP A 32 45.03 -29.03 20.54
C ASP A 32 45.43 -30.20 21.46
N GLU A 33 44.69 -30.46 22.54
CA GLU A 33 44.91 -31.63 23.41
C GLU A 33 44.56 -32.95 22.71
N LEU A 34 43.79 -32.92 21.62
CA LEU A 34 43.50 -34.10 20.80
C LEU A 34 44.71 -34.53 19.96
N VAL A 35 45.65 -33.61 19.71
CA VAL A 35 46.86 -33.91 18.95
C VAL A 35 47.90 -34.55 19.86
N HIS A 36 48.23 -35.81 19.55
CA HIS A 36 49.21 -36.61 20.28
C HIS A 36 50.52 -35.85 20.55
N MET A 37 51.12 -36.08 21.73
CA MET A 37 52.35 -35.40 22.12
C MET A 37 53.47 -35.65 21.10
N GLY A 38 54.16 -34.59 20.69
CA GLY A 38 55.20 -34.66 19.65
C GLY A 38 54.69 -34.66 18.21
N ARG A 39 53.36 -34.58 17.98
CA ARG A 39 52.76 -34.40 16.65
C ARG A 39 52.18 -33.00 16.48
N THR A 40 52.04 -32.59 15.23
CA THR A 40 51.54 -31.26 14.83
C THR A 40 50.10 -31.29 14.34
N GLU A 41 49.57 -32.46 14.01
CA GLU A 41 48.22 -32.62 13.49
C GLU A 41 47.55 -33.90 13.99
N ALA A 42 46.22 -33.88 14.00
CA ALA A 42 45.36 -35.04 14.20
C ALA A 42 44.26 -35.04 13.14
N GLU A 43 43.90 -36.23 12.70
CA GLU A 43 42.86 -36.46 11.69
C GLU A 43 42.02 -37.65 12.11
N VAL A 44 40.71 -37.51 11.95
CA VAL A 44 39.77 -38.62 12.04
C VAL A 44 39.04 -38.71 10.72
N ASP A 45 39.15 -39.88 10.10
CA ASP A 45 38.38 -40.30 8.94
C ASP A 45 37.36 -41.33 9.42
N PHE A 46 36.08 -40.96 9.36
CA PHE A 46 35.00 -41.71 9.96
C PHE A 46 33.88 -41.98 8.96
N GLU A 47 33.67 -43.26 8.67
CA GLU A 47 32.58 -43.73 7.83
C GLU A 47 31.44 -44.31 8.68
N PHE A 48 30.20 -43.96 8.36
CA PHE A 48 29.02 -44.43 9.07
C PHE A 48 27.83 -44.59 8.12
N LEU A 49 26.81 -45.30 8.61
CA LEU A 49 25.56 -45.54 7.90
C LEU A 49 24.43 -44.83 8.64
N VAL A 50 23.62 -44.08 7.89
CA VAL A 50 22.33 -43.57 8.36
C VAL A 50 21.27 -44.08 7.39
N ASP A 51 20.26 -44.74 7.94
CA ASP A 51 19.28 -45.51 7.18
C ASP A 51 19.95 -46.52 6.23
N SER A 52 19.96 -46.23 4.93
CA SER A 52 20.58 -47.06 3.88
C SER A 52 21.70 -46.35 3.11
N ALA A 53 22.08 -45.14 3.53
CA ALA A 53 23.11 -44.34 2.89
C ALA A 53 24.41 -44.35 3.72
N ARG A 54 25.55 -44.49 3.04
CA ARG A 54 26.86 -44.41 3.67
C ARG A 54 27.40 -42.98 3.58
N TYR A 55 27.92 -42.51 4.68
CA TYR A 55 28.49 -41.19 4.84
C TYR A 55 29.93 -41.30 5.32
N ARG A 56 30.72 -40.27 5.03
CA ARG A 56 32.12 -40.15 5.48
C ARG A 56 32.36 -38.74 5.97
N VAL A 57 32.99 -38.62 7.13
CA VAL A 57 33.42 -37.34 7.71
C VAL A 57 34.93 -37.38 7.91
N ILE A 58 35.62 -36.35 7.42
CA ILE A 58 37.04 -36.15 7.66
C ILE A 58 37.18 -34.87 8.47
N ARG A 59 37.62 -35.00 9.73
CA ARG A 59 37.91 -33.84 10.59
C ARG A 59 39.41 -33.79 10.88
N LYS A 60 40.03 -32.64 10.63
CA LYS A 60 41.46 -32.42 10.86
C LYS A 60 41.68 -31.25 11.80
N ARG A 61 42.66 -31.38 12.69
CA ARG A 61 43.17 -30.30 13.55
C ARG A 61 44.68 -30.21 13.42
N LYS A 62 45.18 -29.05 13.05
CA LYS A 62 46.59 -28.69 13.07
C LYS A 62 46.86 -27.72 14.21
N LYS A 63 47.81 -28.07 15.10
CA LYS A 63 48.20 -27.24 16.24
C LYS A 63 48.73 -25.88 15.80
N ALA A 64 48.50 -24.87 16.64
CA ALA A 64 49.19 -23.60 16.49
C ALA A 64 50.70 -23.79 16.67
N GLY A 65 51.48 -23.23 15.76
CA GLY A 65 52.94 -23.15 15.88
C GLY A 65 53.37 -21.83 16.50
N ALA A 66 54.66 -21.68 16.78
CA ALA A 66 55.21 -20.43 17.35
C ALA A 66 54.93 -19.17 16.50
N ARG A 67 54.62 -19.32 15.20
CA ARG A 67 54.29 -18.24 14.27
C ARG A 67 53.06 -18.52 13.38
N SER A 68 52.30 -19.58 13.63
CA SER A 68 51.14 -19.96 12.83
C SER A 68 49.93 -20.21 13.71
N ARG A 69 48.75 -19.75 13.25
CA ARG A 69 47.49 -20.10 13.91
C ARG A 69 47.19 -21.59 13.67
N GLY A 70 46.51 -22.21 14.64
CA GLY A 70 45.97 -23.55 14.44
C GLY A 70 44.85 -23.54 13.40
N GLU A 71 44.70 -24.64 12.69
CA GLU A 71 43.78 -24.79 11.56
C GLU A 71 42.89 -26.00 11.80
N SER A 72 41.59 -25.85 11.52
CA SER A 72 40.61 -26.93 11.63
C SER A 72 39.89 -27.08 10.30
N MET A 73 39.73 -28.32 9.85
CA MET A 73 39.06 -28.68 8.60
C MET A 73 37.99 -29.73 8.86
N LEU A 74 36.86 -29.63 8.17
CA LEU A 74 35.75 -30.57 8.27
C LEU A 74 35.14 -30.78 6.88
N ASP A 75 35.31 -31.98 6.36
CA ASP A 75 34.69 -32.41 5.11
C ASP A 75 33.64 -33.47 5.39
N PHE A 76 32.51 -33.37 4.69
CA PHE A 76 31.40 -34.30 4.79
C PHE A 76 31.03 -34.84 3.41
N PHE A 77 30.90 -36.16 3.30
CA PHE A 77 30.65 -36.86 2.05
C PHE A 77 29.49 -37.84 2.19
N VAL A 78 28.85 -38.12 1.05
CA VAL A 78 27.87 -39.19 0.88
C VAL A 78 28.30 -40.11 -0.26
N GLU A 79 28.13 -41.42 -0.09
CA GLU A 79 28.41 -42.43 -1.12
C GLU A 79 27.32 -42.34 -2.20
N GLY A 80 27.74 -42.11 -3.44
CA GLY A 80 26.90 -42.14 -4.63
C GLY A 80 27.35 -43.20 -5.64
N PRO A 81 26.68 -43.31 -6.80
CA PRO A 81 27.01 -44.30 -7.83
C PRO A 81 28.45 -44.24 -8.32
N ASP A 82 29.02 -43.03 -8.37
CA ASP A 82 30.37 -42.76 -8.87
C ASP A 82 31.41 -42.57 -7.73
N GLY A 83 31.04 -42.93 -6.49
CA GLY A 83 31.89 -42.81 -5.30
C GLY A 83 31.48 -41.66 -4.36
N TRP A 84 32.45 -41.16 -3.58
CA TRP A 84 32.20 -40.16 -2.54
C TRP A 84 31.94 -38.76 -3.11
N ARG A 85 30.77 -38.20 -2.81
CA ARG A 85 30.37 -36.84 -3.18
C ARG A 85 30.42 -35.91 -1.97
N VAL A 86 31.09 -34.76 -2.10
CA VAL A 86 31.14 -33.73 -1.06
C VAL A 86 29.77 -33.09 -0.85
N ILE A 87 29.33 -33.00 0.40
CA ILE A 87 28.11 -32.34 0.86
C ILE A 87 28.37 -31.36 2.01
N SER A 88 29.62 -30.95 2.21
CA SER A 88 30.04 -29.92 3.17
C SER A 88 29.26 -28.60 3.00
N GLY A 89 29.03 -27.90 4.10
CA GLY A 89 28.50 -26.53 4.12
C GLY A 89 29.55 -25.50 3.72
N ASN A 90 29.15 -24.22 3.70
CA ASN A 90 30.04 -23.12 3.33
C ASN A 90 31.09 -22.81 4.41
N THR A 91 30.81 -23.19 5.66
CA THR A 91 31.68 -23.01 6.82
C THR A 91 31.76 -24.29 7.65
N LEU A 92 32.75 -24.39 8.54
CA LEU A 92 32.84 -25.50 9.52
C LEU A 92 31.53 -25.69 10.30
N ARG A 93 30.90 -24.59 10.72
CA ARG A 93 29.65 -24.61 11.48
C ARG A 93 28.48 -25.10 10.63
N ASP A 94 28.40 -24.69 9.37
CA ASP A 94 27.36 -25.16 8.45
C ASP A 94 27.53 -26.65 8.14
N THR A 95 28.78 -27.11 7.95
CA THR A 95 29.06 -28.54 7.76
C THR A 95 28.69 -29.34 9.00
N GLU A 96 29.02 -28.87 10.20
CA GLU A 96 28.63 -29.53 11.45
C GLU A 96 27.11 -29.56 11.63
N ALA A 97 26.40 -28.48 11.30
CA ALA A 97 24.94 -28.44 11.30
C ALA A 97 24.35 -29.48 10.32
N ARG A 98 24.90 -29.59 9.10
CA ARG A 98 24.47 -30.62 8.13
C ARG A 98 24.72 -32.05 8.62
N ILE A 99 25.84 -32.29 9.30
CA ILE A 99 26.12 -33.60 9.91
C ILE A 99 25.06 -33.90 10.99
N GLN A 100 24.77 -32.94 11.87
CA GLN A 100 23.75 -33.10 12.91
C GLN A 100 22.34 -33.31 12.33
N GLU A 101 21.98 -32.58 11.28
CA GLU A 101 20.73 -32.76 10.55
C GLU A 101 20.64 -34.15 9.91
N THR A 102 21.75 -34.65 9.35
CA THR A 102 21.79 -36.00 8.75
C THR A 102 21.67 -37.10 9.79
N LEU A 103 22.29 -36.93 10.96
CA LEU A 103 22.22 -37.89 12.06
C LEU A 103 20.89 -37.83 12.83
N HIS A 104 20.13 -36.74 12.69
CA HIS A 104 18.98 -36.39 13.51
C HIS A 104 19.28 -36.46 15.01
N MET A 105 20.53 -36.19 15.39
CA MET A 105 21.02 -36.41 16.75
C MET A 105 22.12 -35.41 17.10
N ASP A 106 21.90 -34.65 18.17
CA ASP A 106 22.93 -33.78 18.74
C ASP A 106 23.87 -34.55 19.68
N TYR A 107 24.97 -33.91 20.07
CA TYR A 107 25.98 -34.54 20.93
C TYR A 107 25.40 -34.99 22.27
N GLU A 108 24.58 -34.15 22.91
CA GLU A 108 23.99 -34.44 24.21
C GLU A 108 23.07 -35.65 24.11
N THR A 109 22.28 -35.74 23.05
CA THR A 109 21.43 -36.88 22.77
C THR A 109 22.24 -38.15 22.57
N PHE A 110 23.33 -38.09 21.79
CA PHE A 110 24.19 -39.26 21.55
C PHE A 110 24.80 -39.81 22.85
N ILE A 111 25.38 -38.95 23.69
CA ILE A 111 25.99 -39.38 24.97
C ILE A 111 24.98 -39.80 26.04
N ASN A 112 23.70 -39.44 25.89
CA ASN A 112 22.65 -39.81 26.84
C ASN A 112 21.82 -41.02 26.38
N SER A 113 21.84 -41.37 25.10
CA SER A 113 20.97 -42.41 24.53
C SER A 113 21.73 -43.60 23.92
N ALA A 114 22.69 -43.34 23.02
CA ALA A 114 23.41 -44.36 22.28
C ALA A 114 24.74 -44.75 22.95
N PHE A 115 25.31 -43.84 23.76
CA PHE A 115 26.63 -44.02 24.35
C PHE A 115 26.63 -43.81 25.87
N LEU A 116 26.54 -44.91 26.63
CA LEU A 116 26.67 -44.88 28.08
C LEU A 116 28.13 -44.66 28.50
N MET A 117 28.53 -43.41 28.62
CA MET A 117 29.87 -43.05 29.11
C MET A 117 30.03 -43.50 30.58
N GLN A 118 31.14 -44.17 30.91
CA GLN A 118 31.39 -44.70 32.25
C GLN A 118 31.33 -43.57 33.30
N GLY A 119 30.41 -43.67 34.26
CA GLY A 119 30.16 -42.66 35.30
C GLY A 119 29.09 -41.60 34.96
N ARG A 120 28.53 -41.60 33.74
CA ARG A 120 27.42 -40.71 33.32
C ARG A 120 26.09 -41.42 33.04
N ALA A 121 26.02 -42.74 33.23
CA ALA A 121 24.77 -43.49 33.08
C ALA A 121 23.64 -42.96 34.00
N ASP A 122 24.00 -42.42 35.16
CA ASP A 122 23.04 -41.81 36.11
C ASP A 122 22.55 -40.43 35.68
N GLU A 123 23.17 -39.78 34.68
CA GLU A 123 22.88 -38.39 34.32
C GLU A 123 21.44 -38.22 33.82
N PHE A 124 20.96 -39.16 32.98
CA PHE A 124 19.58 -39.19 32.55
C PHE A 124 18.60 -39.42 33.71
N VAL A 125 18.95 -40.29 34.67
CA VAL A 125 18.12 -40.59 35.85
C VAL A 125 18.01 -39.37 36.78
N ARG A 126 19.08 -38.58 36.88
CA ARG A 126 19.14 -37.37 37.72
C ARG A 126 18.50 -36.13 37.10
N LYS A 127 18.28 -36.08 35.78
CA LYS A 127 17.57 -34.97 35.11
C LYS A 127 16.12 -34.84 35.60
N THR A 128 15.57 -33.63 35.58
CA THR A 128 14.16 -33.40 35.95
C THR A 128 13.20 -33.99 34.92
N ALA A 129 11.91 -34.12 35.26
CA ALA A 129 10.90 -34.64 34.33
C ALA A 129 10.81 -33.81 33.03
N ALA A 130 10.94 -32.48 33.12
CA ALA A 130 10.95 -31.59 31.94
C ALA A 130 12.19 -31.83 31.07
N GLN A 131 13.37 -31.92 31.67
CA GLN A 131 14.63 -32.18 30.94
C GLN A 131 14.65 -33.57 30.29
N ARG A 132 14.10 -34.59 30.97
CA ARG A 132 13.95 -35.92 30.37
C ARG A 132 13.00 -35.91 29.17
N LYS A 133 11.89 -35.16 29.27
CA LYS A 133 10.96 -34.99 28.15
C LYS A 133 11.65 -34.33 26.96
N GLU A 134 12.45 -33.30 27.19
CA GLU A 134 13.20 -32.59 26.15
C GLU A 134 14.23 -33.51 25.46
N VAL A 135 15.02 -34.26 26.23
CA VAL A 135 15.96 -35.25 25.68
C VAL A 135 15.23 -36.31 24.84
N LEU A 136 14.11 -36.84 25.34
CA LEU A 136 13.30 -37.81 24.59
C LEU A 136 12.67 -37.20 23.33
N ALA A 137 12.21 -35.95 23.41
CA ALA A 137 11.66 -35.25 22.25
C ALA A 137 12.72 -35.02 21.17
N SER A 138 13.96 -34.69 21.55
CA SER A 138 15.08 -34.55 20.63
C SER A 138 15.46 -35.90 19.99
N ILE A 139 15.56 -36.98 20.77
CA ILE A 139 15.81 -38.36 20.25
C ILE A 139 14.76 -38.75 19.21
N LEU A 140 13.50 -38.42 19.48
CA LEU A 140 12.37 -38.78 18.62
C LEU A 140 12.15 -37.76 17.48
N GLY A 141 12.99 -36.73 17.37
CA GLY A 141 12.88 -35.70 16.34
C GLY A 141 11.59 -34.88 16.41
N LEU A 142 10.99 -34.74 17.60
CA LEU A 142 9.66 -34.12 17.74
C LEU A 142 9.66 -32.59 17.56
N GLU A 143 10.83 -31.96 17.51
CA GLU A 143 11.01 -30.52 17.28
C GLU A 143 10.34 -30.03 15.99
N GLN A 144 10.20 -30.90 14.98
CA GLN A 144 9.50 -30.57 13.74
C GLN A 144 8.02 -30.26 13.98
N TYR A 145 7.38 -30.92 14.96
CA TYR A 145 5.98 -30.71 15.28
C TYR A 145 5.76 -29.39 16.03
N ASP A 146 6.71 -28.99 16.87
CA ASP A 146 6.68 -27.68 17.52
C ASP A 146 6.78 -26.56 16.48
N ARG A 147 7.66 -26.70 15.47
CA ARG A 147 7.76 -25.74 14.35
C ARG A 147 6.46 -25.68 13.55
N LEU A 148 5.85 -26.83 13.25
CA LEU A 148 4.56 -26.88 12.56
C LEU A 148 3.43 -26.24 13.38
N ALA A 149 3.40 -26.47 14.69
CA ALA A 149 2.41 -25.89 15.59
C ALA A 149 2.51 -24.36 15.63
N GLU A 150 3.73 -23.81 15.76
CA GLU A 150 3.95 -22.37 15.70
C GLU A 150 3.54 -21.79 14.35
N ARG A 151 3.89 -22.47 13.24
CA ARG A 151 3.48 -22.02 11.90
C ARG A 151 1.95 -22.01 11.73
N CYS A 152 1.25 -22.99 12.28
CA CYS A 152 -0.21 -23.03 12.25
C CYS A 152 -0.83 -21.89 13.07
N LYS A 153 -0.25 -21.55 14.23
CA LYS A 153 -0.70 -20.40 15.04
C LYS A 153 -0.53 -19.08 14.30
N GLU A 154 0.60 -18.88 13.62
CA GLU A 154 0.83 -17.69 12.79
C GLU A 154 -0.22 -17.57 11.69
N LEU A 155 -0.46 -18.64 10.94
CA LEU A 155 -1.47 -18.67 9.87
C LEU A 155 -2.89 -18.41 10.39
N ALA A 156 -3.25 -18.99 11.53
CA ALA A 156 -4.54 -18.75 12.17
C ALA A 156 -4.73 -17.28 12.55
N LYS A 157 -3.69 -16.65 13.12
CA LYS A 157 -3.70 -15.23 13.49
C LYS A 157 -3.83 -14.33 12.26
N GLU A 158 -3.14 -14.64 11.17
CA GLU A 158 -3.28 -13.90 9.91
C GLU A 158 -4.69 -14.02 9.32
N ALA A 159 -5.26 -15.22 9.32
CA ALA A 159 -6.61 -15.46 8.84
C ALA A 159 -7.67 -14.72 9.68
N GLU A 160 -7.52 -14.72 11.00
CA GLU A 160 -8.41 -13.99 11.91
C GLU A 160 -8.35 -12.48 11.67
N LEU A 161 -7.15 -11.93 11.46
CA LEU A 161 -6.99 -10.51 11.13
C LEU A 161 -7.68 -10.16 9.81
N ARG A 162 -7.49 -10.97 8.76
CA ARG A 162 -8.15 -10.78 7.46
C ARG A 162 -9.67 -10.87 7.58
N ARG A 163 -10.19 -11.84 8.32
CA ARG A 163 -11.63 -11.97 8.60
C ARG A 163 -12.18 -10.68 9.22
N ARG A 164 -11.51 -10.16 10.25
CA ARG A 164 -11.94 -8.93 10.93
C ARG A 164 -11.93 -7.71 10.01
N GLN A 165 -10.94 -7.60 9.12
CA GLN A 165 -10.89 -6.51 8.14
C GLN A 165 -12.05 -6.58 7.14
N LEU A 166 -12.38 -7.79 6.66
CA LEU A 166 -13.50 -8.00 5.75
C LEU A 166 -14.83 -7.70 6.44
N GLU A 167 -15.00 -8.08 7.71
CA GLU A 167 -16.21 -7.78 8.48
C GLU A 167 -16.44 -6.27 8.62
N LEU A 168 -15.39 -5.50 8.93
CA LEU A 168 -15.49 -4.04 8.99
C LEU A 168 -15.82 -3.41 7.63
N ALA A 169 -15.26 -3.96 6.54
CA ALA A 169 -15.55 -3.49 5.20
C ALA A 169 -17.01 -3.76 4.80
N ILE A 170 -17.52 -4.94 5.12
CA ILE A 170 -18.92 -5.31 4.90
C ILE A 170 -19.84 -4.38 5.70
N GLU A 171 -19.56 -4.18 6.99
CA GLU A 171 -20.36 -3.28 7.84
C GLU A 171 -20.39 -1.84 7.28
N SER A 172 -19.26 -1.33 6.79
CA SER A 172 -19.21 -0.02 6.14
C SER A 172 -20.05 0.04 4.86
N ILE A 173 -20.05 -1.01 4.05
CA ILE A 173 -20.83 -1.07 2.81
C ILE A 173 -22.32 -1.15 3.15
N ASP A 174 -22.70 -1.97 4.13
CA ASP A 174 -24.09 -2.09 4.59
C ASP A 174 -24.63 -0.76 5.12
N GLN A 175 -23.82 0.00 5.86
CA GLN A 175 -24.19 1.35 6.32
C GLN A 175 -24.41 2.34 5.16
N GLN A 176 -23.60 2.26 4.10
CA GLN A 176 -23.79 3.09 2.91
C GLN A 176 -25.04 2.67 2.12
N LEU A 177 -25.27 1.37 1.96
CA LEU A 177 -26.45 0.83 1.29
C LEU A 177 -27.73 1.17 2.04
N ALA A 178 -27.71 1.19 3.38
CA ALA A 178 -28.86 1.60 4.19
C ALA A 178 -29.31 3.04 3.89
N ARG A 179 -28.38 3.94 3.53
CA ARG A 179 -28.66 5.34 3.18
C ARG A 179 -29.05 5.54 1.71
N ARG A 180 -28.99 4.50 0.89
CA ARG A 180 -29.29 4.60 -0.53
C ARG A 180 -30.69 5.16 -0.80
N GLY A 181 -31.69 4.69 -0.05
CA GLY A 181 -33.07 5.16 -0.20
C GLY A 181 -33.22 6.65 0.13
N GLU A 182 -32.52 7.14 1.16
CA GLU A 182 -32.50 8.57 1.50
C GLU A 182 -31.88 9.40 0.38
N TYR A 183 -30.78 8.93 -0.23
CA TYR A 183 -30.15 9.62 -1.36
C TYR A 183 -31.01 9.58 -2.64
N GLU A 184 -31.71 8.47 -2.89
CA GLU A 184 -32.64 8.37 -4.01
C GLU A 184 -33.82 9.35 -3.85
N GLN A 185 -34.37 9.48 -2.63
CA GLN A 185 -35.41 10.47 -2.33
C GLN A 185 -34.91 11.91 -2.46
N GLN A 186 -33.74 12.23 -1.89
CA GLN A 186 -33.14 13.56 -2.03
C GLN A 186 -32.88 13.93 -3.49
N LEU A 187 -32.44 12.95 -4.30
CA LEU A 187 -32.24 13.17 -5.73
C LEU A 187 -33.55 13.49 -6.45
N GLU A 188 -34.63 12.78 -6.13
CA GLU A 188 -35.96 13.01 -6.70
C GLU A 188 -36.50 14.40 -6.31
N GLU A 189 -36.36 14.80 -5.05
CA GLU A 189 -36.74 16.14 -4.56
C GLU A 189 -35.96 17.24 -5.29
N VAL A 190 -34.63 17.14 -5.36
CA VAL A 190 -33.79 18.13 -6.03
C VAL A 190 -34.08 18.20 -7.53
N GLN A 191 -34.40 17.08 -8.17
CA GLN A 191 -34.79 17.07 -9.58
C GLN A 191 -36.14 17.76 -9.82
N ALA A 192 -37.10 17.58 -8.91
CA ALA A 192 -38.38 18.27 -8.97
C ALA A 192 -38.21 19.79 -8.78
N ASP A 193 -37.43 20.20 -7.78
CA ASP A 193 -37.11 21.62 -7.52
C ASP A 193 -36.39 22.26 -8.71
N LEU A 194 -35.45 21.54 -9.33
CA LEU A 194 -34.73 22.01 -10.51
C LEU A 194 -35.69 22.23 -11.70
N ALA A 195 -36.57 21.26 -11.96
CA ALA A 195 -37.54 21.37 -13.05
C ALA A 195 -38.49 22.56 -12.86
N GLN A 196 -38.94 22.79 -11.63
CA GLN A 196 -39.76 23.97 -11.31
C GLN A 196 -39.00 25.27 -11.53
N ALA A 197 -37.76 25.36 -11.05
CA ALA A 197 -36.93 26.55 -11.22
C ALA A 197 -36.63 26.85 -12.71
N GLU A 198 -36.43 25.82 -13.53
CA GLU A 198 -36.26 25.95 -14.98
C GLU A 198 -37.52 26.49 -15.66
N GLU A 199 -38.71 26.00 -15.28
CA GLU A 199 -39.99 26.50 -15.80
C GLU A 199 -40.22 27.96 -15.42
N GLU A 200 -39.98 28.32 -14.15
CA GLU A 200 -40.08 29.69 -13.66
C GLU A 200 -39.10 30.63 -14.39
N ALA A 201 -37.86 30.20 -14.58
CA ALA A 201 -36.85 30.97 -15.31
C ALA A 201 -37.28 31.22 -16.77
N ALA A 202 -37.78 30.19 -17.46
CA ALA A 202 -38.27 30.33 -18.83
C ALA A 202 -39.47 31.30 -18.92
N ALA A 203 -40.40 31.24 -17.96
CA ALA A 203 -41.53 32.17 -17.90
C ALA A 203 -41.08 33.62 -17.66
N GLN A 204 -40.11 33.84 -16.77
CA GLN A 204 -39.53 35.16 -16.52
C GLN A 204 -38.78 35.69 -17.76
N GLU A 205 -38.05 34.84 -18.47
CA GLU A 205 -37.36 35.23 -19.71
C GLU A 205 -38.35 35.68 -20.80
N GLN A 206 -39.46 34.96 -20.98
CA GLN A 206 -40.54 35.37 -21.88
C GLN A 206 -41.17 36.70 -21.47
N LEU A 207 -41.37 36.92 -20.16
CA LEU A 207 -41.91 38.18 -19.65
C LEU A 207 -40.96 39.34 -19.94
N VAL A 208 -39.66 39.17 -19.70
CA VAL A 208 -38.62 40.17 -19.99
C VAL A 208 -38.63 40.52 -21.48
N ASP A 209 -38.67 39.53 -22.36
CA ASP A 209 -38.74 39.74 -23.81
C ASP A 209 -39.99 40.53 -24.23
N THR A 210 -41.13 40.21 -23.62
CA THR A 210 -42.40 40.90 -23.88
C THR A 210 -42.34 42.36 -23.42
N LEU A 211 -41.82 42.60 -22.22
CA LEU A 211 -41.64 43.95 -21.68
C LEU A 211 -40.64 44.77 -22.51
N ARG A 212 -39.58 44.14 -23.02
CA ARG A 212 -38.61 44.79 -23.90
C ARG A 212 -39.26 45.26 -25.20
N ARG A 213 -40.05 44.41 -25.85
CA ARG A 213 -40.83 44.77 -27.06
C ARG A 213 -41.83 45.89 -26.78
N ALA A 214 -42.52 45.83 -25.63
CA ALA A 214 -43.46 46.87 -25.23
C ALA A 214 -42.75 48.22 -25.00
N ALA A 215 -41.57 48.21 -24.37
CA ALA A 215 -40.76 49.42 -24.16
C ALA A 215 -40.29 50.03 -25.49
N GLU A 216 -39.81 49.20 -26.43
CA GLU A 216 -39.43 49.64 -27.78
C GLU A 216 -40.61 50.25 -28.54
N ALA A 217 -41.78 49.62 -28.48
CA ALA A 217 -43.01 50.13 -29.09
C ALA A 217 -43.45 51.48 -28.49
N LEU A 218 -43.38 51.62 -27.16
CA LEU A 218 -43.70 52.87 -26.46
C LEU A 218 -42.74 54.00 -26.85
N GLU A 219 -41.45 53.69 -26.95
CA GLU A 219 -40.44 54.66 -27.39
C GLU A 219 -40.69 55.12 -28.83
N HIS A 220 -41.04 54.21 -29.74
CA HIS A 220 -41.42 54.56 -31.09
C HIS A 220 -42.68 55.45 -31.13
N GLN A 221 -43.71 55.14 -30.32
CA GLN A 221 -44.91 55.98 -30.21
C GLN A 221 -44.60 57.37 -29.66
N ARG A 222 -43.70 57.49 -28.66
CA ARG A 222 -43.23 58.78 -28.15
C ARG A 222 -42.56 59.61 -29.24
N GLN A 223 -41.68 59.00 -30.03
CA GLN A 223 -41.02 59.69 -31.15
C GLN A 223 -42.01 60.14 -32.23
N GLN A 224 -43.04 59.33 -32.53
CA GLN A 224 -44.11 59.72 -33.44
C GLN A 224 -44.95 60.88 -32.90
N LEU A 225 -45.30 60.85 -31.61
CA LEU A 225 -46.05 61.93 -30.97
C LEU A 225 -45.25 63.24 -31.02
N GLN A 226 -43.96 63.19 -30.69
CA GLN A 226 -43.08 64.37 -30.74
C GLN A 226 -42.98 64.96 -32.15
N ARG A 227 -42.83 64.11 -33.18
CA ARG A 227 -42.82 64.58 -34.59
C ARG A 227 -44.15 65.22 -34.99
N THR A 228 -45.27 64.65 -34.54
CA THR A 228 -46.61 65.17 -34.84
C THR A 228 -46.85 66.51 -34.14
N GLU A 229 -46.40 66.65 -32.89
CA GLU A 229 -46.41 67.90 -32.13
C GLU A 229 -45.58 68.98 -32.83
N GLU A 230 -44.37 68.66 -33.27
CA GLU A 230 -43.52 69.58 -34.04
C GLU A 230 -44.18 70.01 -35.37
N GLN A 231 -44.87 69.09 -36.06
CA GLN A 231 -45.62 69.41 -37.27
C GLN A 231 -46.82 70.32 -36.98
N TRP A 232 -47.55 70.04 -35.90
CA TRP A 232 -48.69 70.85 -35.46
C TRP A 232 -48.26 72.27 -35.11
N GLN A 233 -47.18 72.44 -34.33
CA GLN A 233 -46.64 73.77 -34.00
C GLN A 233 -46.22 74.56 -35.24
N ARG A 234 -45.59 73.92 -36.22
CA ARG A 234 -45.24 74.58 -37.50
C ARG A 234 -46.48 75.03 -38.26
N ALA A 235 -47.52 74.20 -38.31
CA ALA A 235 -48.78 74.54 -38.97
C ALA A 235 -49.51 75.68 -38.23
N GLU A 236 -49.49 75.68 -36.90
CA GLU A 236 -50.00 76.77 -36.05
C GLU A 236 -49.28 78.10 -36.35
N ASP A 237 -47.94 78.08 -36.42
CA ASP A 237 -47.12 79.24 -36.76
C ASP A 237 -47.38 79.74 -38.20
N GLU A 238 -47.60 78.84 -39.16
CA GLU A 238 -48.02 79.18 -40.53
C GLU A 238 -49.41 79.81 -40.55
N LEU A 239 -50.38 79.25 -39.82
CA LEU A 239 -51.73 79.78 -39.70
C LEU A 239 -51.73 81.19 -39.09
N GLN A 240 -50.94 81.43 -38.04
CA GLN A 240 -50.77 82.75 -37.44
C GLN A 240 -50.13 83.74 -38.40
N ARG A 241 -49.12 83.31 -39.18
CA ARG A 241 -48.50 84.14 -40.23
C ARG A 241 -49.53 84.53 -41.29
N HIS A 242 -50.34 83.59 -41.77
CA HIS A 242 -51.41 83.87 -42.73
C HIS A 242 -52.49 84.79 -42.15
N HIS A 243 -52.90 84.62 -40.90
CA HIS A 243 -53.82 85.55 -40.24
C HIS A 243 -53.28 86.99 -40.18
N ARG A 244 -51.98 87.17 -39.85
CA ARG A 244 -51.34 88.50 -39.87
C ARG A 244 -51.30 89.08 -41.29
N GLN A 245 -51.00 88.27 -42.31
CA GLN A 245 -51.01 88.71 -43.70
C GLN A 245 -52.41 89.14 -44.14
N VAL A 246 -53.44 88.36 -43.81
CA VAL A 246 -54.84 88.71 -44.08
C VAL A 246 -55.20 90.04 -43.41
N ALA A 247 -54.87 90.21 -42.12
CA ALA A 247 -55.12 91.46 -41.41
C ALA A 247 -54.41 92.67 -42.06
N GLN A 248 -53.14 92.52 -42.44
CA GLN A 248 -52.39 93.57 -43.17
C GLN A 248 -53.00 93.88 -44.54
N HIS A 249 -53.43 92.86 -45.27
CA HIS A 249 -54.11 93.05 -46.55
C HIS A 249 -55.47 93.75 -46.37
N GLN A 250 -56.22 93.41 -45.31
CA GLN A 250 -57.47 94.06 -44.97
C GLN A 250 -57.24 95.55 -44.63
N GLU A 251 -56.25 95.86 -43.79
CA GLU A 251 -55.89 97.24 -43.46
C GLU A 251 -55.45 98.04 -44.70
N ARG A 252 -54.68 97.42 -45.61
CA ARG A 252 -54.33 98.05 -46.89
C ARG A 252 -55.55 98.30 -47.78
N ILE A 253 -56.50 97.36 -47.81
CA ILE A 253 -57.77 97.53 -48.53
C ILE A 253 -58.54 98.70 -47.93
N ASP A 254 -58.66 98.79 -46.61
CA ASP A 254 -59.35 99.88 -45.92
C ASP A 254 -58.65 101.24 -46.15
N GLN A 255 -57.32 101.27 -46.17
CA GLN A 255 -56.54 102.46 -46.54
C GLN A 255 -56.77 102.86 -48.00
N TYR A 256 -56.76 101.91 -48.94
CA TYR A 256 -57.06 102.19 -50.34
C TYR A 256 -58.52 102.65 -50.52
N GLN A 257 -59.48 102.08 -49.81
CA GLN A 257 -60.88 102.51 -49.81
C GLN A 257 -61.02 103.93 -49.22
N THR A 258 -60.31 104.24 -48.14
CA THR A 258 -60.26 105.60 -47.56
C THR A 258 -59.65 106.59 -48.54
N THR A 259 -58.57 106.21 -49.23
CA THR A 259 -57.92 107.03 -50.28
C THR A 259 -58.86 107.25 -51.47
N VAL A 260 -59.62 106.23 -51.87
CA VAL A 260 -60.65 106.34 -52.92
C VAL A 260 -61.82 107.23 -52.47
N GLY A 261 -62.23 107.16 -51.20
CA GLY A 261 -63.22 108.07 -50.61
C GLY A 261 -62.72 109.51 -50.51
N GLN A 262 -61.42 109.72 -50.28
CA GLN A 262 -60.77 111.04 -50.33
C GLN A 262 -60.52 111.53 -51.76
N ALA A 263 -60.59 110.67 -52.78
CA ALA A 263 -60.42 111.06 -54.18
C ALA A 263 -61.56 111.97 -54.68
N GLU A 264 -62.76 111.88 -54.08
CA GLU A 264 -63.84 112.84 -54.34
C GLU A 264 -63.53 114.22 -53.74
N ALA A 265 -62.89 114.28 -52.57
CA ALA A 265 -62.45 115.54 -51.95
C ALA A 265 -61.23 116.17 -52.65
N ILE A 266 -60.28 115.36 -53.14
CA ILE A 266 -59.10 115.84 -53.89
C ILE A 266 -59.49 116.32 -55.30
N ARG A 267 -60.53 115.74 -55.93
CA ARG A 267 -61.07 116.24 -57.22
C ARG A 267 -61.88 117.54 -57.11
N GLN A 268 -62.36 117.90 -55.92
CA GLN A 268 -63.10 119.15 -55.69
C GLN A 268 -62.24 120.27 -55.05
N GLY A 269 -60.95 120.01 -54.83
CA GLY A 269 -59.98 120.94 -54.22
C GLY A 269 -58.95 121.53 -55.17
N HIS A 270 -59.26 121.66 -56.46
CA HIS A 270 -58.54 122.48 -57.44
C HIS A 270 -59.52 123.40 -58.16
#